data_AF-A0A948V3B4-F1
#
_entry.id   AF-A0A948V3B4-F1
#
_cell.length_a   1.000
_cell.length_b   1.000
_cell.length_c   1.000
_cell.angle_alpha   90.00
_cell.angle_beta   90.00
_cell.angle_gamma   90.00
#
_symmetry.space_group_name_H-M   'P 1'
#
loop_
_entity.id
_entity.type
_entity.pdbx_description
1 polymer ?
#
loop_
_entity_poly.entity_id
_entity_poly.type
_entity_poly.pdbx_seq_one_letter_code
_entity_poly.pdbx_strand_id
1 'polypeptide(L)'
;NSNLTKSALYGENPPPGRILCAAGYSDVRLNPKKIDIWLNQFLVVKDGTVIKFSESRVKNSLASYEIEIKIDLRIGKESVAFLTSDLSPDYVRINAEL
;
A
#
# COMPACT_ATOMS: atom_id res chain seq x y z
N ASN A 1 -6.58 8.02 -1.87
CA ASN A 1 -5.51 8.79 -1.20
C ASN A 1 -5.67 8.62 0.31
N SER A 2 -4.97 7.66 0.93
CA SER A 2 -5.22 7.22 2.31
C SER A 2 -4.11 7.70 3.25
N ASN A 3 -4.44 8.62 4.17
CA ASN A 3 -3.50 9.13 5.17
C ASN A 3 -2.94 8.02 6.08
N LEU A 4 -3.74 6.98 6.35
CA LEU A 4 -3.34 5.82 7.15
C LEU A 4 -2.33 4.90 6.44
N THR A 5 -2.35 4.88 5.10
CA THR A 5 -1.36 4.15 4.30
C THR A 5 -0.06 4.95 4.24
N LYS A 6 -0.16 6.27 4.06
CA LYS A 6 1.02 7.16 3.99
C LYS A 6 1.77 7.24 5.33
N SER A 7 1.07 7.24 6.46
CA SER A 7 1.70 7.20 7.79
C SER A 7 2.29 5.82 8.14
N ALA A 8 1.69 4.74 7.66
CA ALA A 8 2.23 3.39 7.84
C ALA A 8 3.51 3.16 7.02
N LEU A 9 3.61 3.76 5.83
CA LEU A 9 4.85 3.81 5.05
C LEU A 9 5.95 4.56 5.79
N TYR A 10 5.64 5.72 6.39
CA TYR A 10 6.59 6.45 7.23
C TYR A 10 7.03 5.63 8.46
N GLY A 11 6.11 4.88 9.08
CA GLY A 11 6.41 4.00 10.21
C GLY A 11 7.08 2.67 9.84
N GLU A 12 7.46 2.48 8.56
CA GLU A 12 8.03 1.22 8.02
C GLU A 12 7.20 -0.03 8.37
N ASN A 13 5.89 0.12 8.58
CA ASN A 13 5.01 -0.96 8.99
C ASN A 13 4.10 -1.32 7.82
N PRO A 14 4.30 -2.47 7.16
CA PRO A 14 3.51 -2.83 6.00
C PRO A 14 2.04 -2.97 6.41
N PRO A 15 1.09 -2.25 5.79
CA PRO A 15 -0.31 -2.30 6.19
C PRO A 15 -1.16 -3.03 5.13
N PRO A 16 -0.90 -4.32 4.81
CA PRO A 16 -1.59 -5.03 3.73
C PRO A 16 -3.12 -5.04 3.91
N GLY A 17 -3.60 -5.13 5.15
CA GLY A 17 -5.04 -5.05 5.45
C GLY A 17 -5.65 -3.66 5.20
N ARG A 18 -4.89 -2.56 5.39
CA ARG A 18 -5.40 -1.20 5.14
C ARG A 18 -5.41 -0.87 3.66
N ILE A 19 -4.44 -1.39 2.89
CA ILE A 19 -4.44 -1.25 1.43
C ILE A 19 -5.65 -1.99 0.84
N LEU A 20 -5.94 -3.20 1.33
CA LEU A 20 -7.14 -3.95 0.96
C LEU A 20 -8.43 -3.19 1.29
N CYS A 21 -8.51 -2.58 2.48
CA CYS A 21 -9.65 -1.77 2.90
C CYS A 21 -9.82 -0.51 2.03
N ALA A 22 -8.72 0.19 1.69
CA ALA A 22 -8.73 1.35 0.81
C ALA A 22 -9.20 1.00 -0.62
N ALA A 23 -8.81 -0.16 -1.15
CA ALA A 23 -9.33 -0.67 -2.42
C ALA A 23 -10.84 -0.98 -2.33
N GLY A 24 -11.28 -1.51 -1.19
CA GLY A 24 -12.68 -1.78 -0.85
C GLY A 24 -13.62 -0.58 -0.89
N TYR A 25 -13.13 0.63 -0.62
CA TYR A 25 -13.92 1.86 -0.62
C TYR A 25 -14.20 2.43 -2.02
N SER A 26 -13.64 1.84 -3.08
CA SER A 26 -14.00 2.27 -4.44
C SER A 26 -15.39 1.76 -4.80
N ASP A 27 -16.23 2.59 -5.44
CA ASP A 27 -17.57 2.22 -5.96
C ASP A 27 -17.53 1.19 -7.10
N VAL A 28 -16.39 0.54 -7.31
CA VAL A 28 -16.15 -0.43 -8.35
C VAL A 28 -16.61 -1.82 -7.87
N ARG A 29 -17.17 -2.63 -8.77
CA ARG A 29 -17.43 -4.05 -8.46
C ARG A 29 -16.12 -4.83 -8.41
N LEU A 30 -15.54 -4.93 -7.21
CA LEU A 30 -14.38 -5.76 -6.90
C LEU A 30 -14.80 -7.08 -6.26
N ASN A 31 -14.02 -8.13 -6.49
CA ASN A 31 -14.08 -9.34 -5.68
C ASN A 31 -12.90 -9.33 -4.70
N PRO A 32 -13.13 -9.08 -3.40
CA PRO A 32 -12.06 -9.02 -2.41
C PRO A 32 -11.18 -10.28 -2.38
N LYS A 33 -11.75 -11.45 -2.70
CA LYS A 33 -11.05 -12.74 -2.72
C LYS A 33 -10.14 -12.96 -3.93
N LYS A 34 -10.02 -11.97 -4.83
CA LYS A 34 -9.15 -12.04 -6.00
C LYS A 34 -8.05 -10.99 -5.99
N ILE A 35 -7.94 -10.23 -4.89
CA ILE A 35 -7.00 -9.12 -4.80
C ILE A 35 -5.64 -9.64 -4.35
N ASP A 36 -4.62 -9.34 -5.14
CA ASP A 36 -3.23 -9.57 -4.78
C ASP A 36 -2.54 -8.22 -4.53
N ILE A 37 -1.69 -8.15 -3.51
CA ILE A 37 -0.96 -6.93 -3.14
C ILE A 37 0.52 -7.27 -2.99
N TRP A 38 1.35 -6.47 -3.66
CA TRP A 38 2.80 -6.52 -3.56
C TRP A 38 3.33 -5.22 -2.94
N LEU A 39 4.33 -5.37 -2.09
CA LEU A 39 5.19 -4.30 -1.62
C LEU A 39 6.58 -4.56 -2.20
N ASN A 40 7.02 -3.70 -3.11
CA ASN A 40 8.16 -3.95 -3.98
C ASN A 40 8.04 -5.35 -4.63
N GLN A 41 9.08 -6.18 -4.53
CA GLN A 41 9.06 -7.54 -5.06
C GLN A 41 8.32 -8.58 -4.17
N PHE A 42 7.78 -8.18 -3.02
CA PHE A 42 7.20 -9.11 -2.04
C PHE A 42 5.68 -9.16 -2.12
N LEU A 43 5.14 -10.34 -2.44
CA LEU A 43 3.72 -10.63 -2.32
C LEU A 43 3.34 -10.70 -0.82
N VAL A 44 2.41 -9.85 -0.40
CA VAL A 44 1.95 -9.77 1.00
C VAL A 44 0.49 -10.14 1.18
N VAL A 45 -0.33 -9.96 0.14
CA VAL A 45 -1.72 -10.43 0.08
C VAL A 45 -1.90 -11.26 -1.17
N LYS A 46 -2.49 -12.44 -1.02
CA LYS A 46 -2.89 -13.31 -2.13
C LYS A 46 -4.35 -13.70 -1.98
N ASP A 47 -5.12 -13.59 -3.06
CA ASP A 47 -6.54 -13.95 -3.09
C ASP A 47 -7.33 -13.29 -1.93
N GLY A 48 -7.03 -12.02 -1.64
CA GLY A 48 -7.64 -11.24 -0.56
C GLY A 48 -7.18 -11.57 0.86
N THR A 49 -6.24 -12.51 1.01
CA THR A 49 -5.76 -12.98 2.32
C THR A 49 -4.30 -12.63 2.53
N VAL A 50 -3.95 -12.10 3.70
CA VAL A 50 -2.56 -11.85 4.07
C VAL A 50 -1.84 -13.20 4.15
N ILE A 51 -0.77 -13.36 3.37
CA ILE A 51 0.03 -14.60 3.38
C ILE A 51 1.18 -14.47 4.36
N LYS A 52 1.83 -15.59 4.69
CA LYS A 52 3.08 -15.56 5.45
C LYS A 52 4.20 -14.99 4.59
N PHE A 53 4.78 -13.88 5.02
CA PHE A 53 5.97 -13.27 4.41
C PHE A 53 7.02 -12.97 5.49
N SER A 54 8.23 -12.64 5.07
CA SER A 54 9.28 -12.21 5.98
C SER A 54 9.13 -10.72 6.26
N GLU A 55 8.59 -10.38 7.43
CA GLU A 55 8.40 -8.99 7.85
C GLU A 55 9.70 -8.19 7.81
N SER A 56 10.82 -8.77 8.26
CA SER A 56 12.14 -8.11 8.23
C SER A 56 12.59 -7.76 6.81
N ARG A 57 12.40 -8.67 5.84
CA ARG A 57 12.78 -8.41 4.45
C ARG A 57 11.87 -7.38 3.79
N VAL A 58 10.57 -7.44 4.05
CA VAL A 58 9.61 -6.44 3.55
C VAL A 58 9.95 -5.08 4.15
N LYS A 59 10.13 -4.99 5.46
CA LYS A 59 10.50 -3.76 6.17
C LYS A 59 11.79 -3.15 5.62
N ASN A 60 12.85 -3.95 5.46
CA ASN A 60 14.10 -3.48 4.87
C ASN A 60 13.92 -2.96 3.44
N SER A 61 13.00 -3.53 2.66
CA SER A 61 12.70 -3.03 1.31
C SER A 61 11.95 -1.69 1.32
N LEU A 62 11.17 -1.43 2.37
CA LEU A 62 10.46 -0.15 2.56
C LEU A 62 11.40 0.98 3.00
N ALA A 63 12.61 0.69 3.46
CA ALA A 63 13.63 1.69 3.77
C ALA A 63 14.31 2.27 2.51
N SER A 64 13.95 1.80 1.31
CA SER A 64 14.42 2.36 0.05
C SER A 64 13.74 3.69 -0.25
N TYR A 65 14.43 4.56 -1.00
CA TYR A 65 13.89 5.87 -1.41
C TYR A 65 12.60 5.74 -2.24
N GLU A 66 12.50 4.68 -3.06
CA GLU A 66 11.30 4.36 -3.83
C GLU A 66 10.64 3.10 -3.26
N ILE A 67 9.32 3.19 -3.06
CA ILE A 67 8.48 2.08 -2.63
C ILE A 67 7.42 1.85 -3.70
N GLU A 68 7.44 0.67 -4.32
CA GLU A 68 6.39 0.25 -5.23
C GLU A 68 5.29 -0.48 -4.45
N ILE A 69 4.04 -0.05 -4.64
CA ILE A 69 2.87 -0.77 -4.14
C ILE A 69 2.06 -1.20 -5.35
N LYS A 70 2.04 -2.50 -5.64
CA LYS A 70 1.23 -3.05 -6.72
C LYS A 70 -0.02 -3.68 -6.14
N ILE A 71 -1.16 -3.36 -6.74
CA ILE A 71 -2.46 -3.98 -6.41
C ILE A 71 -3.01 -4.57 -7.69
N ASP A 72 -3.19 -5.88 -7.74
CA ASP A 72 -3.85 -6.56 -8.86
C ASP A 72 -5.25 -6.96 -8.42
N LEU A 73 -6.25 -6.35 -9.06
CA LEU A 73 -7.66 -6.60 -8.78
C LEU A 73 -8.19 -7.83 -9.53
N ARG A 74 -7.45 -8.33 -10.55
CA ARG A 74 -7.82 -9.49 -11.38
C ARG A 74 -9.22 -9.38 -12.00
N ILE A 75 -9.62 -8.16 -12.40
CA ILE A 75 -10.93 -7.84 -12.98
C ILE A 75 -10.88 -7.41 -14.46
N GLY A 76 -9.68 -7.33 -15.07
CA GLY A 76 -9.50 -6.86 -16.44
C GLY A 76 -8.03 -6.75 -16.83
N LYS A 77 -7.75 -6.05 -17.93
CA LYS A 77 -6.38 -5.78 -18.43
C LYS A 77 -5.93 -4.33 -18.22
N GLU A 78 -6.85 -3.46 -17.78
CA GLU A 78 -6.57 -2.06 -17.55
C GLU A 78 -5.69 -1.87 -16.31
N SER A 79 -4.83 -0.86 -16.36
CA SER A 79 -3.96 -0.48 -15.26
C SER A 79 -3.87 1.04 -15.13
N VAL A 80 -3.62 1.51 -13.92
CA VAL A 80 -3.38 2.91 -13.61
C VAL A 80 -2.25 2.99 -12.60
N ALA A 81 -1.39 4.00 -12.75
CA ALA A 81 -0.29 4.26 -11.83
C ALA A 81 -0.44 5.66 -11.26
N PHE A 82 -0.15 5.79 -9.96
CA PHE A 82 -0.12 7.07 -9.27
C PHE A 82 1.19 7.18 -8.50
N LEU A 83 1.82 8.34 -8.56
CA LEU A 83 2.95 8.67 -7.70
C LEU A 83 2.42 9.39 -6.46
N THR A 84 2.88 8.95 -5.29
CA THR A 84 2.58 9.60 -4.01
C THR A 84 3.83 9.59 -3.14
N SER A 85 3.97 10.59 -2.30
CA SER A 85 4.93 10.59 -1.18
C SER A 85 4.33 9.89 0.05
N ASP A 86 5.18 9.59 1.02
CA ASP A 86 4.80 9.32 2.40
C ASP A 86 4.23 10.59 3.08
N LEU A 87 3.74 10.42 4.31
CA LEU A 87 3.25 11.53 5.14
C LEU A 87 4.08 11.55 6.42
N SER A 88 5.15 12.35 6.41
CA SER A 88 6.08 12.50 7.53
C SER A 88 5.61 13.59 8.53
N PRO A 89 6.10 13.58 9.78
CA PRO A 89 5.91 14.68 10.71
C PRO A 89 6.39 16.03 10.16
N ASP A 90 7.45 16.02 9.34
CA ASP A 90 7.95 17.22 8.67
C ASP A 90 6.95 17.77 7.63
N TYR A 91 6.20 16.91 6.94
CA TYR A 91 5.11 17.35 6.07
C TYR A 91 4.04 18.13 6.85
N VAL A 92 3.71 17.68 8.07
CA VAL A 92 2.76 18.37 8.95
C VAL A 92 3.35 19.69 9.45
N ARG A 93 4.62 19.72 9.87
CA ARG A 93 5.27 20.94 10.36
C ARG A 93 5.34 22.04 9.31
N ILE A 94 5.76 21.70 8.08
CA ILE A 94 5.87 22.66 6.96
C ILE A 94 4.50 23.27 6.60
N ASN A 95 3.43 22.47 6.68
CA ASN A 95 2.08 22.93 6.28
C ASN A 95 1.24 23.48 7.46
N ALA A 96 1.71 23.39 8.71
CA ALA A 96 1.01 23.91 9.89
C ALA A 96 1.59 25.24 10.40
N GLU A 97 2.79 25.63 9.94
CA GLU A 97 3.43 26.92 10.23
C GLU A 97 3.10 28.03 9.20
N LEU A 98 2.15 27.76 8.28
CA LEU A 98 1.56 28.76 7.38
C LEU A 98 0.18 29.21 7.86
#